data_AF-A0AA42ZAA6-F1
#
_entry.id   AF-A0AA42ZAA6-F1
#
_cell.length_a   1.000
_cell.length_b   1.000
_cell.length_c   1.000
_cell.angle_alpha   90.00
_cell.angle_beta   90.00
_cell.angle_gamma   90.00
#
_symmetry.space_group_name_H-M   'P 1'
#
loop_
_entity.id
_entity.type
_entity.pdbx_description
1 polymer ?
#
loop_
_entity_poly.entity_id
_entity_poly.type
_entity_poly.pdbx_seq_one_letter_code
_entity_poly.pdbx_strand_id
1 'polypeptide(L)'
;MEQSQKYINAKKRVGEIKGFYHHLTAYIIVNLALILLRIPVIVFFTDRLGENAEQGFFDWVDWNILLTPLLWGIGLFIHFIVVFGKKSGFIRNWEERKIREFLREEDERAGTRYE
;
A
#
# COMPACT_ATOMS: atom_id res chain seq x y z
N MET A 1 -24.84 -15.86 -17.89
CA MET A 1 -23.39 -15.61 -17.83
C MET A 1 -23.04 -14.14 -17.58
N GLU A 2 -23.67 -13.17 -18.27
CA GLU A 2 -23.39 -11.73 -18.12
C GLU A 2 -23.60 -11.16 -16.69
N GLN A 3 -24.66 -11.60 -15.98
CA GLN A 3 -24.92 -11.24 -14.58
C GLN A 3 -23.79 -11.71 -13.63
N SER A 4 -23.22 -12.88 -13.88
CA SER A 4 -22.09 -13.41 -13.10
C SER A 4 -20.83 -12.58 -13.29
N GLN A 5 -20.54 -12.16 -14.52
CA GLN A 5 -19.36 -11.34 -14.81
C GLN A 5 -19.44 -9.93 -14.19
N LYS A 6 -20.62 -9.29 -14.24
CA LYS A 6 -20.85 -7.99 -13.58
C LYS A 6 -20.66 -8.12 -12.07
N TYR A 7 -21.15 -9.19 -11.46
CA TYR A 7 -20.97 -9.48 -10.04
C TYR A 7 -19.49 -9.70 -9.67
N ILE A 8 -18.75 -10.50 -10.44
CA ILE A 8 -17.31 -10.76 -10.20
C ILE A 8 -16.52 -9.46 -10.28
N ASN A 9 -16.78 -8.63 -11.30
CA ASN A 9 -16.10 -7.34 -11.47
C ASN A 9 -16.41 -6.38 -10.30
N ALA A 10 -17.66 -6.32 -9.87
CA ALA A 10 -18.06 -5.52 -8.71
C ALA A 10 -17.39 -6.03 -7.42
N LYS A 11 -17.31 -7.35 -7.22
CA LYS A 11 -16.65 -7.96 -6.06
C LYS A 11 -15.15 -7.65 -6.04
N LYS A 12 -14.46 -7.77 -7.18
CA LYS A 12 -13.04 -7.38 -7.32
C LYS A 12 -12.86 -5.91 -6.96
N ARG A 13 -13.72 -5.04 -7.48
CA ARG A 13 -13.68 -3.60 -7.23
C ARG A 13 -13.82 -3.25 -5.74
N VAL A 14 -14.77 -3.88 -5.05
CA VAL A 14 -14.94 -3.71 -3.59
C VAL A 14 -13.70 -4.18 -2.83
N GLY A 15 -13.07 -5.28 -3.28
CA GLY A 15 -11.80 -5.76 -2.72
C GLY A 15 -10.67 -4.76 -2.83
N GLU A 16 -10.46 -4.18 -4.02
CA GLU A 16 -9.43 -3.13 -4.25
C GLU A 16 -9.65 -1.91 -3.35
N ILE A 17 -10.89 -1.44 -3.23
CA ILE A 17 -11.26 -0.30 -2.39
C ILE A 17 -10.99 -0.61 -0.91
N LYS A 18 -11.39 -1.80 -0.43
CA LYS A 18 -11.11 -2.23 0.96
C LYS A 18 -9.61 -2.31 1.23
N GLY A 19 -8.82 -2.83 0.28
CA GLY A 19 -7.37 -2.88 0.38
C GLY A 19 -6.74 -1.49 0.51
N PHE A 20 -7.22 -0.52 -0.27
CA PHE A 20 -6.81 0.88 -0.13
C PHE A 20 -7.11 1.44 1.26
N TYR A 21 -8.33 1.26 1.78
CA TYR A 21 -8.68 1.77 3.11
C TYR A 21 -7.86 1.12 4.22
N HIS A 22 -7.50 -0.16 4.10
CA HIS A 22 -6.61 -0.81 5.06
C HIS A 22 -5.22 -0.15 5.08
N HIS A 23 -4.64 0.11 3.91
CA HIS A 23 -3.35 0.80 3.80
C HIS A 23 -3.43 2.25 4.30
N LEU A 24 -4.48 2.99 3.94
CA LEU A 24 -4.74 4.35 4.43
C LEU A 24 -4.88 4.38 5.96
N THR A 25 -5.57 3.40 6.53
CA THR A 25 -5.77 3.31 7.98
C THR A 25 -4.45 3.03 8.69
N ALA A 26 -3.66 2.07 8.19
CA ALA A 26 -2.32 1.80 8.71
C ALA A 26 -1.41 3.04 8.61
N TYR A 27 -1.46 3.76 7.48
CA TYR A 27 -0.73 5.01 7.30
C TYR A 27 -1.12 6.04 8.37
N ILE A 28 -2.41 6.29 8.60
CA ILE A 28 -2.86 7.26 9.61
C ILE A 28 -2.42 6.84 11.02
N ILE A 29 -2.63 5.58 11.39
CA ILE A 29 -2.30 5.06 12.73
C ILE A 29 -0.79 5.15 12.99
N VAL A 30 0.04 4.70 12.04
CA VAL A 30 1.49 4.71 12.20
C VAL A 30 2.02 6.14 12.28
N ASN A 31 1.56 7.05 11.41
CA ASN A 31 2.02 8.44 11.44
C ASN A 31 1.56 9.17 12.70
N LEU A 32 0.34 8.93 13.18
CA LEU A 32 -0.11 9.45 14.47
C LEU A 32 0.74 8.91 15.62
N ALA A 33 1.03 7.61 15.64
CA ALA A 33 1.89 7.01 16.65
C ALA A 33 3.30 7.61 16.62
N LEU A 34 3.89 7.82 15.43
CA LEU A 34 5.22 8.46 15.29
C LEU A 34 5.25 9.88 15.89
N ILE A 35 4.22 10.69 15.61
CA ILE A 35 4.12 12.06 16.14
C ILE A 35 3.92 12.04 17.66
N LEU A 36 3.03 11.18 18.16
CA LEU A 36 2.73 11.09 19.59
C LEU A 36 3.90 10.52 20.40
N LEU A 37 4.65 9.56 19.83
CA LEU A 37 5.80 8.94 20.48
C LEU A 37 7.06 9.81 20.40
N ARG A 38 7.11 10.85 19.56
CA ARG A 38 8.27 11.73 19.41
C ARG A 38 8.75 12.31 20.74
N ILE A 39 7.88 13.04 21.45
CA ILE A 39 8.21 13.72 22.71
C ILE A 39 8.69 12.73 23.79
N PRO A 40 7.95 11.65 24.12
CA PRO A 40 8.39 10.72 25.16
C PRO A 40 9.67 9.96 24.78
N VAL A 41 9.90 9.67 23.50
CA VAL A 41 11.16 9.09 23.02
C VAL A 41 12.31 10.06 23.26
N ILE A 42 12.19 11.32 22.85
CA ILE A 42 13.25 12.32 23.05
C ILE A 42 13.57 12.48 24.54
N VAL A 43 12.54 12.64 25.38
CA VAL A 43 12.73 12.79 26.84
C VAL A 43 13.39 11.56 27.44
N PHE A 44 12.91 10.35 27.12
CA PHE A 44 13.49 9.10 27.64
C PHE A 44 14.97 8.94 27.30
N PHE A 45 15.36 9.22 26.05
CA PHE A 45 16.75 9.10 25.63
C PHE A 45 17.63 10.22 26.18
N THR A 46 17.11 11.45 26.29
CA THR A 46 17.85 12.58 26.90
C THR A 46 18.16 12.29 28.37
N ASP A 47 17.19 11.78 29.13
CA ASP A 47 17.33 11.48 30.56
C ASP A 47 18.30 10.31 30.83
N ARG A 48 18.42 9.36 29.88
CA ARG A 48 19.25 8.16 30.01
C ARG A 48 20.66 8.27 29.43
N LEU A 49 20.83 9.02 28.35
CA LEU A 49 22.12 9.20 27.67
C LEU A 49 22.89 10.43 28.18
N GLY A 50 22.22 11.32 28.93
CA GLY A 50 22.78 12.60 29.37
C GLY A 50 23.10 13.53 28.20
N GLU A 51 23.79 14.64 28.46
CA GLU A 51 24.22 15.63 27.43
C GLU A 51 25.08 15.03 26.30
N ASN A 52 25.49 13.77 26.41
CA ASN A 52 26.20 13.01 25.38
C ASN A 52 25.26 12.40 24.33
N ALA A 53 23.94 12.61 24.43
CA ALA A 53 23.01 12.25 23.37
C ALA A 53 23.41 13.01 22.10
N GLU A 54 24.04 12.30 21.16
CA GLU A 54 24.57 12.90 19.94
C GLU A 54 23.46 13.68 19.24
N GLN A 55 23.70 14.97 18.97
CA GLN A 55 22.79 15.83 18.20
C GLN A 55 22.29 15.13 16.92
N GLY A 56 23.15 14.33 16.30
CA GLY A 56 22.85 13.53 15.11
C GLY A 56 21.74 12.48 15.31
N PHE A 57 21.54 11.94 16.51
CA PHE A 57 20.44 11.01 16.79
C PHE A 57 19.08 11.71 16.74
N PHE A 58 18.94 12.86 17.40
CA PHE A 58 17.69 13.61 17.40
C PHE A 58 17.38 14.22 16.03
N ASP A 59 18.40 14.73 15.34
CA ASP A 59 18.26 15.17 13.95
C ASP A 59 17.80 14.02 13.06
N TRP A 60 18.40 12.82 13.20
CA TRP A 60 17.98 11.65 12.46
C TRP A 60 16.53 11.24 12.77
N VAL A 61 16.09 11.28 14.03
CA VAL A 61 14.70 10.99 14.42
C VAL A 61 13.74 11.99 13.76
N ASP A 62 14.03 13.28 13.82
CA ASP A 62 13.17 14.32 13.24
C ASP A 62 13.12 14.22 11.71
N TRP A 63 14.24 13.94 11.04
CA TRP A 63 14.29 13.69 9.60
C TRP A 63 13.46 12.47 9.18
N ASN A 64 13.50 11.37 9.95
CA ASN A 64 12.72 10.17 9.65
C ASN A 64 11.21 10.41 9.86
N ILE A 65 10.83 11.12 10.92
CA ILE A 65 9.42 11.49 11.16
C ILE A 65 8.84 12.33 10.02
N LEU A 66 9.66 13.09 9.28
CA LEU A 66 9.23 13.83 8.10
C LEU A 66 9.30 13.02 6.79
N LEU A 67 10.40 12.30 6.56
CA LEU A 67 10.63 11.56 5.32
C LEU A 67 9.75 10.31 5.19
N THR A 68 9.53 9.59 6.29
CA THR A 68 8.72 8.35 6.28
C THR A 68 7.27 8.61 5.84
N PRO A 69 6.50 9.56 6.42
CA PRO A 69 5.17 9.89 5.93
C PRO A 69 5.15 10.39 4.48
N LEU A 70 6.21 11.09 4.06
CA LEU A 70 6.30 11.64 2.71
C LEU A 70 6.46 10.53 1.67
N LEU A 71 7.41 9.61 1.87
CA LEU A 71 7.63 8.47 0.98
C LEU A 71 6.44 7.51 0.96
N TRP A 72 5.89 7.17 2.13
CA TRP A 72 4.68 6.34 2.21
C TRP A 72 3.47 7.05 1.62
N GLY A 73 3.38 8.37 1.78
CA GLY A 73 2.33 9.20 1.20
C GLY A 73 2.33 9.15 -0.33
N ILE A 74 3.51 9.16 -0.96
CA ILE A 74 3.64 8.96 -2.41
C ILE A 74 3.12 7.58 -2.82
N GLY A 75 3.52 6.52 -2.11
CA GLY A 75 3.03 5.16 -2.38
C GLY A 75 1.52 5.03 -2.24
N LEU A 76 0.96 5.63 -1.20
CA LEU A 76 -0.48 5.70 -0.94
C LEU A 76 -1.21 6.49 -2.03
N PHE A 77 -0.62 7.59 -2.51
CA PHE A 77 -1.17 8.39 -3.60
C PHE A 77 -1.18 7.63 -4.93
N ILE A 78 -0.11 6.90 -5.25
CA ILE A 78 -0.08 6.01 -6.42
C ILE A 78 -1.17 4.93 -6.28
N HIS A 79 -1.31 4.32 -5.11
CA HIS A 79 -2.35 3.32 -4.85
C HIS A 79 -3.75 3.92 -5.01
N PHE A 80 -3.97 5.16 -4.56
CA PHE A 80 -5.20 5.90 -4.79
C PHE A 80 -5.50 6.07 -6.28
N ILE A 81 -4.52 6.46 -7.10
CA ILE A 81 -4.70 6.58 -8.55
C ILE A 81 -5.01 5.22 -9.19
N VAL A 82 -4.34 4.15 -8.76
CA VAL A 82 -4.58 2.79 -9.29
C VAL A 82 -5.99 2.31 -8.94
N VAL A 83 -6.45 2.56 -7.72
CA VAL A 83 -7.78 2.15 -7.28
C VAL A 83 -8.83 3.09 -7.85
N PHE A 84 -8.79 4.39 -7.60
CA PHE A 84 -9.88 5.31 -7.95
C PHE A 84 -9.74 6.00 -9.30
N GLY A 85 -8.55 6.00 -9.90
CA GLY A 85 -8.32 6.61 -11.20
C GLY A 85 -9.03 5.88 -12.33
N LYS A 86 -9.39 6.62 -13.38
CA LYS A 86 -9.83 6.02 -14.63
C LYS A 86 -8.64 5.25 -15.23
N LYS A 87 -8.77 3.92 -15.36
CA LYS A 87 -7.74 3.10 -16.02
C LYS A 87 -7.50 3.66 -17.42
N SER A 88 -6.28 4.14 -17.69
CA SER A 88 -5.87 4.53 -19.03
C SER A 88 -6.02 3.34 -19.99
N GLY A 89 -6.33 3.61 -21.27
CA GLY A 89 -6.54 2.58 -22.27
C GLY A 89 -5.39 1.57 -22.36
N PHE A 90 -4.15 2.03 -22.17
CA PHE A 90 -2.97 1.16 -22.13
C PHE A 90 -3.01 0.14 -20.98
N ILE A 91 -3.33 0.59 -19.76
CA ILE A 91 -3.38 -0.27 -18.56
C ILE A 91 -4.51 -1.28 -18.69
N ARG A 92 -5.69 -0.85 -19.18
CA ARG A 92 -6.83 -1.75 -19.40
C ARG A 92 -6.49 -2.84 -20.42
N ASN A 93 -5.87 -2.46 -21.54
CA ASN A 93 -5.48 -3.40 -22.59
C ASN A 93 -4.42 -4.39 -22.12
N TRP A 94 -3.46 -3.94 -21.31
CA TRP A 94 -2.44 -4.82 -20.71
C TRP A 94 -3.05 -5.81 -19.72
N GLU A 95 -3.94 -5.36 -18.83
CA GLU A 95 -4.60 -6.20 -17.83
C GLU A 95 -5.49 -7.26 -18.49
N GLU A 96 -6.26 -6.87 -19.51
CA GLU A 96 -7.06 -7.81 -20.31
C GLU A 96 -6.20 -8.86 -21.02
N ARG A 97 -5.03 -8.46 -21.54
CA ARG A 97 -4.08 -9.40 -22.14
C ARG A 97 -3.60 -10.42 -21.13
N LYS A 98 -3.22 -9.98 -19.93
CA LYS A 98 -2.73 -10.86 -18.87
C LYS A 98 -3.81 -11.80 -18.34
N ILE A 99 -5.04 -11.33 -18.18
CA ILE A 99 -6.16 -12.20 -17.80
C ILE A 99 -6.37 -13.31 -18.86
N ARG A 100 -6.32 -12.97 -20.15
CA ARG A 100 -6.43 -13.98 -21.22
C ARG A 100 -5.27 -14.98 -21.23
N GLU A 101 -4.07 -14.54 -20.90
CA GLU A 101 -2.89 -15.41 -20.77
C GLU A 101 -3.05 -16.39 -19.61
N PHE A 102 -3.46 -15.91 -18.42
CA PHE A 102 -3.70 -16.76 -17.26
C PHE A 102 -4.80 -17.80 -17.49
N LEU A 103 -5.91 -17.40 -18.13
CA LEU A 103 -7.00 -18.35 -18.45
C LEU A 103 -6.53 -19.45 -19.41
N ARG A 104 -5.71 -19.10 -20.41
CA ARG A 104 -5.13 -20.09 -21.33
C ARG A 104 -4.19 -21.06 -20.62
N GLU A 105 -3.31 -20.55 -19.77
CA GLU A 105 -2.40 -21.39 -18.97
C GLU A 105 -3.17 -22.34 -18.04
N GLU A 106 -4.30 -21.88 -17.48
CA GLU A 106 -5.15 -22.69 -16.61
C GLU A 106 -5.88 -23.80 -17.39
N ASP A 107 -6.44 -23.47 -18.57
CA ASP A 107 -7.07 -24.45 -19.47
C ASP A 107 -6.07 -25.50 -19.96
N GLU A 108 -4.84 -25.09 -20.33
CA GLU A 108 -3.77 -26.00 -20.74
C GLU A 108 -3.36 -26.93 -19.59
N ARG A 109 -3.18 -26.40 -18.37
CA ARG A 109 -2.88 -27.21 -17.18
C ARG A 109 -4.01 -28.18 -16.83
N ALA A 110 -5.27 -27.73 -16.94
CA ALA A 110 -6.41 -28.59 -16.70
C ALA A 110 -6.48 -29.73 -17.73
N GLY A 111 -6.29 -29.43 -19.01
CA GLY A 111 -6.23 -30.43 -20.08
C GLY A 111 -5.16 -31.50 -19.83
N THR A 112 -3.93 -31.10 -19.47
CA THR A 112 -2.85 -32.04 -19.14
C THR A 112 -3.05 -32.86 -17.86
N ARG A 113 -4.01 -32.50 -17.00
CA ARG A 113 -4.32 -33.23 -15.75
C ARG A 113 -5.36 -34.33 -15.96
N TYR A 114 -6.11 -34.29 -17.05
CA TYR A 114 -7.16 -35.26 -17.38
C TYR A 114 -6.77 -36.19 -18.55
N GLU A 115 -5.57 -36.04 -19.11
CA GLU A 115 -4.88 -37.03 -19.96
C GLU A 115 -3.93 -37.90 -19.10
#